data_AF-A0A5E7DCP4-F1
#
_entry.id   AF-A0A5E7DCP4-F1
#
_cell.length_a   1.000
_cell.length_b   1.000
_cell.length_c   1.000
_cell.angle_alpha   90.00
_cell.angle_beta   90.00
_cell.angle_gamma   90.00
#
_symmetry.space_group_name_H-M   'P 1'
#
loop_
_entity.id
_entity.type
_entity.pdbx_description
1 polymer ?
#
loop_
_entity_poly.entity_id
_entity_poly.type
_entity_poly.pdbx_seq_one_letter_code
_entity_poly.pdbx_strand_id
1 'polypeptide(L)'
;MPVQLLPETPSQTAGPYVHIGLALEAAGNPPREQEICHVMAKPGAPGEHILLMGHLYDGNGQLIRDAFLEFWQANHEGVYDTGYALEKSFNCFGRTATTDVGEWTINTVKPGVVKNALGFPMAGHINVSVFARGINIHLQTRLYFDDETEANAADPVLNLIEQPHRRESLIAKRCRVDGKLAYRFDIHLQGESETVFFDF
;
A
#
# COMPACT_ATOMS: atom_id res chain seq x y z
N MET A 1 -29.92 24.04 15.44
CA MET A 1 -28.50 23.91 15.09
C MET A 1 -28.24 22.44 14.82
N PRO A 2 -27.47 22.08 13.77
CA PRO A 2 -27.11 20.68 13.54
C PRO A 2 -26.33 20.12 14.74
N VAL A 3 -26.41 18.81 14.97
CA VAL A 3 -25.63 18.13 16.02
C VAL A 3 -24.15 18.26 15.68
N GLN A 4 -23.34 18.75 16.62
CA GLN A 4 -21.89 18.80 16.50
C GLN A 4 -21.28 17.74 17.41
N LEU A 5 -20.55 16.81 16.80
CA LEU A 5 -19.69 15.87 17.53
C LEU A 5 -18.39 16.57 17.93
N LEU A 6 -17.56 15.89 18.72
CA LEU A 6 -16.19 16.35 18.95
C LEU A 6 -15.43 16.38 17.62
N PRO A 7 -14.73 17.48 17.28
CA PRO A 7 -13.88 17.52 16.10
C PRO A 7 -12.77 16.47 16.18
N GLU A 8 -12.46 15.82 15.06
CA GLU A 8 -11.29 14.97 14.94
C GLU A 8 -10.01 15.78 15.18
N THR A 9 -8.98 15.15 15.76
CA THR A 9 -7.68 15.80 15.92
C THR A 9 -7.09 16.06 14.54
N PRO A 10 -6.73 17.31 14.19
CA PRO A 10 -6.24 17.62 12.85
C PRO A 10 -4.93 16.92 12.55
N SER A 11 -4.85 16.29 11.37
CA SER A 11 -3.64 15.62 10.88
C SER A 11 -2.48 16.62 10.68
N GLN A 12 -1.25 16.11 10.69
CA GLN A 12 -0.03 16.84 10.36
C GLN A 12 0.90 15.95 9.53
N THR A 13 1.82 16.57 8.80
CA THR A 13 2.85 15.84 8.07
C THR A 13 3.69 14.98 9.01
N ALA A 14 4.04 13.77 8.57
CA ALA A 14 4.96 12.90 9.28
C ALA A 14 6.40 13.47 9.33
N GLY A 15 6.71 14.41 8.43
CA GLY A 15 8.02 15.05 8.34
C GLY A 15 9.12 14.16 7.76
N PRO A 16 10.33 14.70 7.55
CA PRO A 16 11.42 13.99 6.87
C PRO A 16 12.08 12.90 7.73
N TYR A 17 11.80 12.89 9.05
CA TYR A 17 12.42 11.96 10.00
C TYR A 17 11.43 10.92 10.52
N VAL A 18 10.30 10.69 9.83
CA VAL A 18 9.28 9.70 10.21
C VAL A 18 9.87 8.31 10.53
N HIS A 19 10.95 7.93 9.84
CA HIS A 19 11.61 6.64 10.00
C HIS A 19 12.17 6.41 11.40
N ILE A 20 12.56 7.46 12.16
CA ILE A 20 13.10 7.29 13.52
C ILE A 20 12.10 6.63 14.47
N GLY A 21 10.80 6.82 14.22
CA GLY A 21 9.72 6.26 15.03
C GLY A 21 9.04 5.05 14.41
N LEU A 22 9.01 4.97 13.07
CA LEU A 22 8.16 4.01 12.35
C LEU A 22 8.92 3.05 11.41
N ALA A 23 10.21 3.28 11.15
CA ALA A 23 11.04 2.44 10.27
C ALA A 23 12.52 2.53 10.70
N LEU A 24 12.84 2.04 11.90
CA LEU A 24 14.13 2.28 12.57
C LEU A 24 15.34 1.84 11.73
N GLU A 25 15.23 0.71 11.04
CA GLU A 25 16.29 0.21 10.15
C GLU A 25 16.56 1.17 8.99
N ALA A 26 15.51 1.74 8.37
CA ALA A 26 15.66 2.74 7.32
C ALA A 26 16.27 4.05 7.84
N ALA A 27 16.08 4.37 9.13
CA ALA A 27 16.74 5.49 9.78
C ALA A 27 18.20 5.21 10.18
N GLY A 28 18.71 3.98 9.99
CA GLY A 28 20.03 3.56 10.46
C GLY A 28 20.13 3.39 11.98
N ASN A 29 18.99 3.28 12.68
CA ASN A 29 18.94 3.08 14.12
C ASN A 29 18.82 1.59 14.49
N PRO A 30 19.33 1.16 15.65
CA PRO A 30 19.13 -0.20 16.13
C PRO A 30 17.64 -0.52 16.30
N PRO A 31 17.12 -1.62 15.73
CA PRO A 31 15.72 -2.00 15.91
C PRO A 31 15.46 -2.48 17.34
N ARG A 32 14.20 -2.41 17.77
CA ARG A 32 13.74 -3.10 18.98
C ARG A 32 13.62 -4.61 18.73
N GLU A 33 13.37 -5.37 19.79
CA GLU A 33 13.13 -6.83 19.69
C GLU A 33 12.00 -7.18 18.72
N GLN A 34 10.96 -6.34 18.69
CA GLN A 34 9.80 -6.51 17.85
C GLN A 34 9.54 -5.23 17.05
N GLU A 35 9.56 -5.35 15.73
CA GLU A 35 9.24 -4.26 14.81
C GLU A 35 8.16 -4.69 13.81
N ILE A 36 7.28 -3.75 13.47
CA ILE A 36 6.38 -3.93 12.33
C ILE A 36 7.15 -3.58 11.07
N CYS A 37 7.27 -4.51 10.12
CA CYS A 37 8.18 -4.39 8.99
C CYS A 37 7.53 -4.75 7.65
N HIS A 38 8.36 -4.86 6.62
CA HIS A 38 7.98 -5.06 5.23
C HIS A 38 7.77 -6.54 4.85
N VAL A 39 7.80 -7.46 5.83
CA VAL A 39 7.56 -8.89 5.62
C VAL A 39 6.21 -9.24 6.23
N MET A 40 5.18 -9.24 5.39
CA MET A 40 3.81 -9.59 5.79
C MET A 40 3.59 -11.11 5.76
N ALA A 41 4.27 -11.82 4.86
CA ALA A 41 4.18 -13.27 4.70
C ALA A 41 5.53 -13.95 4.97
N LYS A 42 5.56 -14.92 5.89
CA LYS A 42 6.70 -15.82 6.09
C LYS A 42 6.72 -16.93 5.03
N PRO A 43 7.85 -17.58 4.74
CA PRO A 43 7.95 -18.61 3.68
C PRO A 43 6.92 -19.76 3.72
N GLY A 44 6.32 -20.06 4.88
CA GLY A 44 5.27 -21.08 5.03
C GLY A 44 3.84 -20.55 5.01
N ALA A 45 3.62 -19.25 4.80
CA ALA A 45 2.29 -18.68 4.65
C ALA A 45 1.61 -19.27 3.41
N PRO A 46 0.33 -19.70 3.49
CA PRO A 46 -0.38 -20.15 2.31
C PRO A 46 -0.73 -18.98 1.38
N GLY A 47 -0.79 -19.27 0.07
CA GLY A 47 -1.01 -18.28 -0.99
C GLY A 47 0.16 -18.18 -1.97
N GLU A 48 -0.04 -17.41 -3.04
CA GLU A 48 1.03 -17.11 -4.01
C GLU A 48 1.93 -16.00 -3.44
N HIS A 49 3.18 -16.34 -3.14
CA HIS A 49 4.18 -15.39 -2.63
C HIS A 49 4.60 -14.40 -3.70
N ILE A 50 4.54 -13.11 -3.37
CA ILE A 50 4.86 -12.01 -4.27
C ILE A 50 5.73 -10.97 -3.58
N LEU A 51 6.62 -10.37 -4.36
CA LEU A 51 7.35 -9.16 -3.99
C LEU A 51 6.64 -7.95 -4.62
N LEU A 52 6.29 -6.94 -3.82
CA LEU A 52 5.86 -5.66 -4.37
C LEU A 52 6.98 -4.65 -4.21
N MET A 53 7.13 -3.79 -5.20
CA MET A 53 8.13 -2.74 -5.18
C MET A 53 7.70 -1.52 -5.99
N GLY A 54 8.34 -0.40 -5.75
CA GLY A 54 8.13 0.79 -6.56
C GLY A 54 8.83 2.01 -6.01
N HIS A 55 8.62 3.12 -6.70
CA HIS A 55 9.12 4.43 -6.36
C HIS A 55 7.95 5.38 -6.11
N LEU A 56 8.25 6.50 -5.43
CA LEU A 56 7.33 7.62 -5.31
C LEU A 56 7.93 8.83 -6.03
N TYR A 57 7.09 9.52 -6.80
CA TYR A 57 7.48 10.68 -7.59
C TYR A 57 6.67 11.93 -7.18
N ASP A 58 7.35 13.06 -7.06
CA ASP A 58 6.71 14.37 -6.88
C ASP A 58 6.17 14.93 -8.22
N GLY A 59 5.57 16.12 -8.18
CA GLY A 59 5.02 16.78 -9.36
C GLY A 59 6.04 17.20 -10.43
N ASN A 60 7.33 17.18 -10.11
CA ASN A 60 8.43 17.42 -11.05
C ASN A 60 9.03 16.10 -11.58
N GLY A 61 8.47 14.95 -11.21
CA GLY A 61 9.00 13.63 -11.55
C GLY A 61 10.27 13.26 -10.77
N GLN A 62 10.55 13.93 -9.65
CA GLN A 62 11.70 13.61 -8.80
C GLN A 62 11.34 12.53 -7.77
N LEU A 63 12.29 11.66 -7.47
CA LEU A 63 12.13 10.62 -6.46
C LEU A 63 11.94 11.22 -5.07
N ILE A 64 10.88 10.79 -4.40
CA ILE A 64 10.64 11.05 -2.98
C ILE A 64 11.36 9.95 -2.19
N ARG A 65 12.41 10.33 -1.46
CA ARG A 65 13.30 9.40 -0.74
C ARG A 65 13.02 9.32 0.76
N ASP A 66 12.09 10.11 1.27
CA ASP A 66 11.67 10.16 2.68
C ASP A 66 10.23 9.67 2.88
N ALA A 67 9.71 8.85 1.95
CA ALA A 67 8.37 8.30 2.06
C ALA A 67 8.30 7.12 3.03
N PHE A 68 7.14 7.00 3.67
CA PHE A 68 6.73 5.90 4.54
C PHE A 68 5.35 5.42 4.09
N LEU A 69 5.19 4.10 4.01
CA LEU A 69 3.99 3.48 3.46
C LEU A 69 3.48 2.41 4.43
N GLU A 70 2.17 2.42 4.66
CA GLU A 70 1.46 1.37 5.38
C GLU A 70 0.58 0.59 4.41
N PHE A 71 0.60 -0.74 4.52
CA PHE A 71 -0.13 -1.65 3.66
C PHE A 71 -1.14 -2.43 4.49
N TRP A 72 -2.37 -2.54 3.98
CA TRP A 72 -3.44 -3.32 4.59
C TRP A 72 -4.17 -4.16 3.54
N GLN A 73 -4.05 -5.48 3.63
CA GLN A 73 -4.66 -6.42 2.68
C GLN A 73 -5.28 -7.64 3.36
N ALA A 74 -6.20 -8.30 2.66
CA ALA A 74 -6.66 -9.63 3.03
C ALA A 74 -5.57 -10.68 2.80
N ASN A 75 -5.72 -11.83 3.46
CA ASN A 75 -4.96 -13.03 3.13
C ASN A 75 -5.41 -13.61 1.77
N HIS A 76 -4.78 -14.71 1.34
CA HIS A 76 -5.07 -15.40 0.07
C HIS A 76 -6.52 -15.94 -0.06
N GLU A 77 -7.27 -16.06 1.04
CA GLU A 77 -8.67 -16.49 1.06
C GLU A 77 -9.67 -15.32 1.10
N GLY A 78 -9.18 -14.08 1.11
CA GLY A 78 -10.04 -12.89 1.22
C GLY A 78 -10.50 -12.62 2.66
N VAL A 79 -9.69 -12.97 3.66
CA VAL A 79 -9.98 -12.70 5.07
C VAL A 79 -9.00 -11.67 5.63
N TYR A 80 -9.54 -10.65 6.31
CA TYR A 80 -8.76 -9.69 7.10
C TYR A 80 -8.67 -10.16 8.55
N ASP A 81 -7.45 -10.44 9.01
CA ASP A 81 -7.13 -10.70 10.41
C ASP A 81 -6.58 -9.42 11.05
N THR A 82 -7.37 -8.79 11.91
CA THR A 82 -7.04 -7.53 12.59
C THR A 82 -6.08 -7.70 13.77
N GLY A 83 -5.84 -8.93 14.22
CA GLY A 83 -4.83 -9.20 15.24
C GLY A 83 -3.44 -9.20 14.63
N TYR A 84 -2.55 -8.31 15.07
CA TYR A 84 -1.14 -8.36 14.66
C TYR A 84 -0.33 -9.19 15.64
N ALA A 85 0.47 -10.14 15.14
CA ALA A 85 1.45 -10.85 15.96
C ALA A 85 2.60 -11.36 15.09
N LEU A 86 3.85 -11.17 15.55
CA LEU A 86 5.04 -11.53 14.79
C LEU A 86 5.20 -13.04 14.61
N GLU A 87 4.56 -13.85 15.44
CA GLU A 87 4.59 -15.31 15.38
C GLU A 87 3.78 -15.84 14.19
N LYS A 88 2.75 -15.11 13.74
CA LYS A 88 1.88 -15.52 12.64
C LYS A 88 2.66 -15.76 11.36
N SER A 89 2.15 -16.69 10.54
CA SER A 89 2.68 -16.92 9.19
C SER A 89 2.36 -15.75 8.25
N PHE A 90 1.22 -15.09 8.45
CA PHE A 90 0.78 -13.93 7.69
C PHE A 90 0.18 -12.86 8.62
N ASN A 91 0.57 -11.60 8.41
CA ASN A 91 -0.11 -10.43 8.97
C ASN A 91 -0.74 -9.63 7.84
N CYS A 92 -1.98 -9.18 8.04
CA CYS A 92 -2.69 -8.36 7.06
C CYS A 92 -2.15 -6.92 6.97
N PHE A 93 -1.31 -6.51 7.93
CA PHE A 93 -0.69 -5.19 8.03
C PHE A 93 0.83 -5.27 7.85
N GLY A 94 1.40 -4.30 7.15
CA GLY A 94 2.84 -4.17 6.96
C GLY A 94 3.27 -2.72 6.76
N ARG A 95 4.56 -2.47 6.98
CA ARG A 95 5.17 -1.14 6.83
C ARG A 95 6.41 -1.21 6.00
N THR A 96 6.62 -0.22 5.16
CA THR A 96 7.88 -0.06 4.43
C THR A 96 8.19 1.42 4.24
N ALA A 97 9.39 1.71 3.77
CA ALA A 97 9.86 3.05 3.52
C ALA A 97 10.69 3.06 2.24
N THR A 98 10.78 4.21 1.60
CA THR A 98 11.79 4.40 0.54
C THR A 98 13.17 4.47 1.19
N THR A 99 14.12 3.74 0.62
CA THR A 99 15.54 3.79 1.01
C THR A 99 16.28 4.93 0.31
N ASP A 100 17.59 5.05 0.53
CA ASP A 100 18.44 6.00 -0.21
C ASP A 100 18.34 5.85 -1.74
N VAL A 101 18.01 4.66 -2.25
CA VAL A 101 17.80 4.41 -3.69
C VAL A 101 16.45 4.95 -4.18
N GLY A 102 15.52 5.23 -3.27
CA GLY A 102 14.16 5.73 -3.56
C GLY A 102 13.14 4.63 -3.85
N GLU A 103 13.54 3.36 -3.72
CA GLU A 103 12.66 2.21 -3.89
C GLU A 103 12.16 1.70 -2.54
N TRP A 104 10.89 1.32 -2.48
CA TRP A 104 10.28 0.58 -1.38
C TRP A 104 10.01 -0.86 -1.81
N THR A 105 9.99 -1.79 -0.85
CA THR A 105 9.66 -3.20 -1.09
C THR A 105 8.76 -3.77 -0.01
N ILE A 106 7.90 -4.75 -0.34
CA ILE A 106 7.15 -5.56 0.63
C ILE A 106 7.06 -7.02 0.18
N ASN A 107 7.23 -7.96 1.11
CA ASN A 107 7.09 -9.40 0.88
C ASN A 107 5.74 -9.85 1.44
N THR A 108 4.86 -10.33 0.58
CA THR A 108 3.49 -10.70 0.94
C THR A 108 2.97 -11.86 0.09
N VAL A 109 1.70 -12.22 0.24
CA VAL A 109 0.98 -13.10 -0.69
C VAL A 109 -0.06 -12.31 -1.47
N LYS A 110 -0.38 -12.75 -2.69
CA LYS A 110 -1.47 -12.15 -3.48
C LYS A 110 -2.80 -12.25 -2.69
N PRO A 111 -3.52 -11.14 -2.45
CA PRO A 111 -4.73 -11.16 -1.65
C PRO A 111 -5.88 -11.86 -2.40
N GLY A 112 -6.71 -12.57 -1.65
CA GLY A 112 -7.97 -13.11 -2.16
C GLY A 112 -9.03 -12.03 -2.33
N VAL A 113 -10.12 -12.39 -3.01
CA VAL A 113 -11.27 -11.52 -3.25
C VAL A 113 -12.05 -11.27 -1.96
N VAL A 114 -12.38 -10.01 -1.71
CA VAL A 114 -13.26 -9.58 -0.62
C VAL A 114 -14.54 -8.96 -1.16
N LYS A 115 -15.61 -8.92 -0.37
CA LYS A 115 -16.88 -8.29 -0.77
C LYS A 115 -16.99 -6.89 -0.18
N ASN A 116 -17.56 -5.95 -0.93
CA ASN A 116 -17.94 -4.64 -0.40
C ASN A 116 -19.18 -4.74 0.50
N ALA A 117 -19.61 -3.62 1.08
CA ALA A 117 -20.76 -3.58 2.00
C ALA A 117 -22.09 -4.06 1.39
N LEU A 118 -22.22 -4.03 0.06
CA LEU A 118 -23.40 -4.52 -0.68
C LEU A 118 -23.26 -5.98 -1.12
N GLY A 119 -22.16 -6.65 -0.78
CA GLY A 119 -21.91 -8.05 -1.12
C GLY A 119 -21.29 -8.27 -2.50
N PHE A 120 -20.96 -7.21 -3.25
CA PHE A 120 -20.29 -7.34 -4.54
C PHE A 120 -18.79 -7.66 -4.35
N PRO A 121 -18.23 -8.61 -5.11
CA PRO A 121 -16.80 -8.91 -5.05
C PRO A 121 -15.96 -7.72 -5.53
N MET A 122 -14.85 -7.46 -4.85
CA MET A 122 -13.80 -6.55 -5.27
C MET A 122 -12.60 -7.37 -5.76
N ALA A 123 -11.95 -6.93 -6.83
CA ALA A 123 -10.73 -7.56 -7.33
C ALA A 123 -9.65 -7.60 -6.24
N GLY A 124 -8.72 -8.54 -6.36
CA GLY A 124 -7.60 -8.66 -5.42
C GLY A 124 -6.86 -7.32 -5.34
N HIS A 125 -6.84 -6.72 -4.15
CA HIS A 125 -6.26 -5.40 -3.95
C HIS A 125 -5.58 -5.27 -2.60
N ILE A 126 -4.69 -4.29 -2.50
CA ILE A 126 -4.01 -3.90 -1.27
C ILE A 126 -4.29 -2.42 -1.03
N ASN A 127 -4.75 -2.07 0.16
CA ASN A 127 -4.92 -0.67 0.55
C ASN A 127 -3.57 -0.12 0.99
N VAL A 128 -3.24 1.08 0.53
CA VAL A 128 -1.94 1.71 0.79
C VAL A 128 -2.17 3.12 1.31
N SER A 129 -1.56 3.44 2.46
CA SER A 129 -1.50 4.80 3.00
C SER A 129 -0.09 5.35 2.83
N VAL A 130 0.02 6.51 2.19
CA VAL A 130 1.29 7.16 1.87
C VAL A 130 1.52 8.37 2.77
N PHE A 131 2.68 8.41 3.41
CA PHE A 131 3.16 9.50 4.25
C PHE A 131 4.52 9.97 3.75
N ALA A 132 4.76 11.27 3.75
CA ALA A 132 6.07 11.86 3.46
C ALA A 132 6.12 13.29 3.98
N ARG A 133 7.32 13.89 3.99
CA ARG A 133 7.45 15.34 4.15
C ARG A 133 6.66 16.05 3.04
N GLY A 134 5.84 17.03 3.42
CA GLY A 134 5.02 17.81 2.48
C GLY A 134 3.62 17.23 2.24
N ILE A 135 3.35 16.01 2.69
CA ILE A 135 2.00 15.42 2.74
C ILE A 135 1.37 15.78 4.10
N ASN A 136 0.37 16.65 4.11
CA ASN A 136 -0.27 17.15 5.35
C ASN A 136 -1.23 16.15 5.99
N ILE A 137 -1.93 15.39 5.15
CA ILE A 137 -2.78 14.25 5.51
C ILE A 137 -2.40 13.12 4.58
N HIS A 138 -2.27 11.90 5.12
CA HIS A 138 -1.84 10.75 4.35
C HIS A 138 -2.73 10.51 3.13
N LEU A 139 -2.12 10.05 2.04
CA LEU A 139 -2.85 9.78 0.81
C LEU A 139 -3.23 8.31 0.76
N GLN A 140 -4.51 8.03 0.56
CA GLN A 140 -5.03 6.67 0.47
C GLN A 140 -5.11 6.24 -0.99
N THR A 141 -4.53 5.10 -1.34
CA THR A 141 -4.64 4.51 -2.67
C THR A 141 -4.84 2.99 -2.58
N ARG A 142 -5.01 2.35 -3.73
CA ARG A 142 -5.09 0.89 -3.85
C ARG A 142 -4.16 0.39 -4.93
N LEU A 143 -3.54 -0.75 -4.65
CA LEU A 143 -2.78 -1.53 -5.61
C LEU A 143 -3.64 -2.70 -6.08
N TYR A 144 -3.87 -2.80 -7.39
CA TYR A 144 -4.46 -3.93 -8.10
C TYR A 144 -3.41 -4.59 -9.00
N PHE A 145 -3.72 -5.74 -9.60
CA PHE A 145 -2.76 -6.55 -10.35
C PHE A 145 -3.11 -6.61 -11.84
N ASP A 146 -2.14 -6.42 -12.74
CA ASP A 146 -2.37 -6.42 -14.20
C ASP A 146 -2.84 -7.77 -14.77
N ASP A 147 -2.53 -8.87 -14.10
CA ASP A 147 -2.97 -10.21 -14.48
C ASP A 147 -4.39 -10.58 -13.99
N GLU A 148 -5.08 -9.67 -13.29
CA GLU A 148 -6.48 -9.82 -12.84
C GLU A 148 -7.46 -9.03 -13.72
N THR A 149 -7.25 -9.01 -15.04
CA THR A 149 -7.95 -8.08 -15.96
C THR A 149 -9.49 -8.18 -15.88
N GLU A 150 -10.05 -9.39 -15.83
CA GLU A 150 -11.52 -9.58 -15.76
C GLU A 150 -12.09 -9.11 -14.41
N ALA A 151 -11.42 -9.45 -13.30
CA ALA A 151 -11.84 -9.01 -11.98
C ALA A 151 -11.73 -7.49 -11.84
N ASN A 152 -10.64 -6.88 -12.33
CA ASN A 152 -10.44 -5.43 -12.32
C ASN A 152 -11.53 -4.70 -13.12
N ALA A 153 -11.92 -5.23 -14.28
CA ALA A 153 -12.98 -4.64 -15.10
C ALA A 153 -14.35 -4.66 -14.38
N ALA A 154 -14.61 -5.68 -13.56
CA ALA A 154 -15.84 -5.83 -12.79
C ALA A 154 -15.79 -5.15 -11.40
N ASP A 155 -14.63 -4.70 -10.94
CA ASP A 155 -14.44 -4.20 -9.58
C ASP A 155 -15.31 -2.94 -9.33
N PRO A 156 -16.15 -2.94 -8.28
CA PRO A 156 -17.07 -1.84 -8.04
C PRO A 156 -16.36 -0.54 -7.60
N VAL A 157 -15.13 -0.61 -7.07
CA VAL A 157 -14.36 0.57 -6.63
C VAL A 157 -13.60 1.19 -7.80
N LEU A 158 -12.92 0.40 -8.63
CA LEU A 158 -12.30 0.88 -9.87
C LEU A 158 -13.34 1.52 -10.80
N ASN A 159 -14.57 1.00 -10.82
CA ASN A 159 -15.66 1.55 -11.62
C ASN A 159 -16.27 2.85 -11.07
N LEU A 160 -15.93 3.29 -9.85
CA LEU A 160 -16.23 4.64 -9.37
C LEU A 160 -15.33 5.70 -10.03
N ILE A 161 -14.17 5.30 -10.56
CA ILE A 161 -13.26 6.20 -11.26
C ILE A 161 -13.81 6.42 -12.68
N GLU A 162 -14.33 7.63 -12.92
CA GLU A 162 -15.02 7.97 -14.18
C GLU A 162 -14.15 7.77 -15.41
N GLN A 163 -12.88 8.17 -15.33
CA GLN A 163 -11.95 8.16 -16.46
C GLN A 163 -11.17 6.84 -16.52
N PRO A 164 -11.33 6.02 -17.58
CA PRO A 164 -10.68 4.71 -17.67
C PRO A 164 -9.15 4.76 -17.55
N HIS A 165 -8.51 5.75 -18.18
CA HIS A 165 -7.05 5.91 -18.14
C HIS A 165 -6.51 6.14 -16.71
N ARG A 166 -7.30 6.75 -15.82
CA ARG A 166 -6.89 6.93 -14.41
C ARG A 166 -6.92 5.63 -13.63
N ARG A 167 -7.72 4.64 -14.02
CA ARG A 167 -7.76 3.31 -13.37
C ARG A 167 -6.43 2.59 -13.54
N GLU A 168 -5.76 2.82 -14.67
CA GLU A 168 -4.46 2.21 -14.99
C GLU A 168 -3.37 2.61 -13.99
N SER A 169 -3.49 3.78 -13.35
CA SER A 169 -2.55 4.23 -12.32
C SER A 169 -2.57 3.36 -11.06
N LEU A 170 -3.59 2.51 -10.89
CA LEU A 170 -3.77 1.63 -9.74
C LEU A 170 -3.34 0.18 -10.04
N ILE A 171 -2.96 -0.12 -11.28
CA ILE A 171 -2.65 -1.48 -11.72
C ILE A 171 -1.13 -1.70 -11.70
N ALA A 172 -0.66 -2.45 -10.70
CA ALA A 172 0.74 -2.87 -10.61
C ALA A 172 1.11 -3.83 -11.74
N LYS A 173 2.32 -3.67 -12.27
CA LYS A 173 2.82 -4.42 -13.43
C LYS A 173 3.59 -5.65 -13.01
N ARG A 174 3.17 -6.83 -13.47
CA ARG A 174 3.83 -8.10 -13.18
C ARG A 174 5.24 -8.13 -13.77
N CYS A 175 6.21 -8.54 -12.97
CA CYS A 175 7.60 -8.68 -13.37
C CYS A 175 8.27 -9.85 -12.61
N ARG A 176 9.58 -9.99 -12.79
CA ARG A 176 10.40 -10.94 -12.02
C ARG A 176 11.64 -10.24 -11.46
N VAL A 177 11.94 -10.52 -10.20
CA VAL A 177 13.16 -10.06 -9.52
C VAL A 177 13.81 -11.25 -8.86
N ASP A 178 15.08 -11.50 -9.20
CA ASP A 178 15.83 -12.70 -8.78
C ASP A 178 15.09 -14.02 -9.01
N GLY A 179 14.35 -14.09 -10.13
CA GLY A 179 13.54 -15.26 -10.50
C GLY A 179 12.23 -15.41 -9.72
N LYS A 180 11.93 -14.55 -8.75
CA LYS A 180 10.68 -14.54 -7.98
C LYS A 180 9.61 -13.70 -8.67
N LEU A 181 8.35 -14.04 -8.45
CA LEU A 181 7.21 -13.24 -8.91
C LEU A 181 7.19 -11.90 -8.17
N ALA A 182 7.08 -10.82 -8.93
CA ALA A 182 7.00 -9.48 -8.39
C ALA A 182 5.96 -8.63 -9.13
N TYR A 183 5.52 -7.54 -8.51
CA TYR A 183 4.74 -6.49 -9.16
C TYR A 183 5.34 -5.13 -8.84
N ARG A 184 5.50 -4.30 -9.88
CA ARG A 184 5.96 -2.92 -9.75
C ARG A 184 4.77 -1.97 -9.68
N PHE A 185 4.75 -1.12 -8.66
CA PHE A 185 3.72 -0.11 -8.43
C PHE A 185 4.39 1.23 -8.12
N ASP A 186 4.58 2.05 -9.14
CA ASP A 186 5.10 3.40 -8.97
C ASP A 186 3.94 4.36 -8.64
N ILE A 187 4.16 5.26 -7.66
CA ILE A 187 3.15 6.22 -7.20
C ILE A 187 3.59 7.63 -7.60
N HIS A 188 2.73 8.34 -8.31
CA HIS A 188 2.96 9.72 -8.74
C HIS A 188 2.01 10.64 -7.97
N LEU A 189 2.55 11.54 -7.14
CA LEU A 189 1.74 12.38 -6.27
C LEU A 189 1.01 13.51 -7.01
N GLN A 190 1.52 13.91 -8.18
CA GLN A 190 1.00 15.00 -8.99
C GLN A 190 1.49 14.86 -10.44
N GLY A 191 0.72 15.40 -11.39
CA GLY A 191 1.13 15.53 -12.79
C GLY A 191 0.30 14.68 -13.75
N GLU A 192 0.80 14.46 -14.96
CA GLU A 192 0.07 13.75 -16.02
C GLU A 192 -0.20 12.27 -15.67
N SER A 193 0.71 11.64 -14.92
CA SER A 193 0.60 10.25 -14.47
C SER A 193 0.07 10.12 -13.03
N GLU A 194 -0.59 11.16 -12.49
CA GLU A 194 -1.05 11.20 -11.09
C GLU A 194 -1.86 9.97 -10.70
N THR A 195 -1.38 9.30 -9.64
CA THR A 195 -2.05 8.14 -9.05
C THR A 195 -3.40 8.56 -8.46
N VAL A 196 -4.45 7.76 -8.67
CA VAL A 196 -5.73 7.99 -8.01
C VAL A 196 -5.59 7.81 -6.49
N PHE A 197 -6.08 8.80 -5.75
CA PHE A 197 -6.20 8.77 -4.29
C PHE A 197 -7.68 8.84 -3.87
N PHE A 198 -8.00 8.22 -2.74
CA PHE A 198 -9.36 8.03 -2.23
C PHE A 198 -9.63 8.84 -0.96
N ASP A 199 -10.92 8.98 -0.65
CA ASP A 199 -11.46 9.48 0.62
C ASP A 199 -12.64 8.57 1.00
N PHE A 200 -12.69 8.09 2.26
CA PHE A 200 -13.74 7.18 2.76
C PHE A 200 -13.85 7.16 4.29
#